data_AF-A0A0N4WDF2-F1
#
_entry.id   AF-A0A0N4WDF2-F1
#
_cell.length_a   1.000
_cell.length_b   1.000
_cell.length_c   1.000
_cell.angle_alpha   90.00
_cell.angle_beta   90.00
_cell.angle_gamma   90.00
#
_symmetry.space_group_name_H-M   'P 1'
#
loop_
_entity.id
_entity.type
_entity.pdbx_description
1 polymer ?
#
loop_
_entity_poly.entity_id
_entity_poly.type
_entity_poly.pdbx_seq_one_letter_code
_entity_poly.pdbx_strand_id
1 'polypeptide(L)'
;LPYVALLIVLLFFIYAVIGMQVFGKVALDDATQIHRNNNFHSFFAAVLVLFRSATGEAWQEVMLSCSDREEVRCDPLSDDYKRDREARCGVNFAYPYFISFFMLCSFLVINLFVAVIMDNFDYLTRDWSILGPHHLEEFVRLWSEYDPDAKGKARNHLSPFLGTSSIYYRSHSRSLPLKENKNEFQGLN
;
A
#
# COMPACT_ATOMS: atom_id res chain seq x y z
N LEU A 1 -5.34 -0.94 -1.54
CA LEU A 1 -3.97 -0.52 -1.18
C LEU A 1 -3.47 0.80 -1.81
N PRO A 2 -3.58 1.07 -3.13
CA PRO A 2 -2.86 2.21 -3.75
C PRO A 2 -3.31 3.57 -3.24
N TYR A 3 -4.60 3.74 -2.94
CA TYR A 3 -5.14 4.99 -2.38
C TYR A 3 -4.58 5.31 -0.99
N VAL A 4 -4.34 4.30 -0.14
CA VAL A 4 -3.76 4.50 1.19
C VAL A 4 -2.29 4.92 1.08
N ALA A 5 -1.53 4.33 0.15
CA ALA A 5 -0.16 4.74 -0.12
C ALA A 5 -0.09 6.17 -0.66
N LEU A 6 -1.02 6.57 -1.55
CA LEU A 6 -1.13 7.95 -2.04
C LEU A 6 -1.41 8.95 -0.91
N LEU A 7 -2.23 8.60 0.08
CA LEU A 7 -2.48 9.45 1.25
C LEU A 7 -1.21 9.68 2.08
N ILE A 8 -0.37 8.64 2.25
CA ILE A 8 0.91 8.78 2.95
C ILE A 8 1.84 9.72 2.18
N VAL A 9 1.97 9.54 0.87
CA VAL A 9 2.80 10.42 0.03
C VAL A 9 2.31 11.87 0.08
N LEU A 10 0.99 12.08 0.04
CA LEU A 10 0.39 13.41 0.14
C LEU A 10 0.65 14.05 1.52
N LEU A 11 0.57 13.28 2.60
CA LEU A 11 0.90 13.75 3.95
C LEU A 11 2.35 14.25 4.00
N PHE A 12 3.29 13.44 3.52
CA PHE A 12 4.71 13.81 3.47
C PHE A 12 4.94 15.06 2.62
N PHE A 13 4.27 15.17 1.47
CA PHE A 13 4.38 16.34 0.60
C PHE A 13 3.92 17.62 1.31
N ILE A 14 2.73 17.61 1.92
CA ILE A 14 2.16 18.77 2.61
C ILE A 14 3.06 19.19 3.77
N TYR A 15 3.46 18.24 4.62
CA TYR A 15 4.33 18.53 5.76
C TYR A 15 5.72 19.00 5.31
N ALA A 16 6.31 18.43 4.26
CA ALA A 16 7.61 18.88 3.76
C ALA A 16 7.55 20.33 3.29
N VAL A 17 6.50 20.72 2.55
CA VAL A 17 6.31 22.11 2.10
C VAL A 17 6.14 23.05 3.29
N ILE A 18 5.30 22.70 4.27
CA ILE A 18 5.11 23.52 5.48
C ILE A 18 6.43 23.64 6.26
N GLY A 19 7.14 22.53 6.46
CA GLY A 19 8.41 22.49 7.18
C GLY A 19 9.48 23.35 6.52
N MET A 20 9.58 23.36 5.19
CA MET A 20 10.48 24.27 4.48
C MET A 20 10.13 25.74 4.71
N GLN A 21 8.85 26.10 4.69
CA GLN A 21 8.44 27.49 4.88
C GLN A 21 8.67 27.99 6.31
N VAL A 22 8.49 27.11 7.29
CA VAL A 22 8.57 27.46 8.71
C VAL A 22 9.99 27.32 9.26
N PHE A 23 10.68 26.23 8.96
CA PHE A 23 11.99 25.88 9.54
C PHE A 23 13.16 26.03 8.57
N GLY A 24 12.91 26.44 7.31
CA GLY A 24 13.96 26.57 6.29
C GLY A 24 15.02 27.64 6.57
N LYS A 25 14.80 28.49 7.58
CA LYS A 25 15.77 29.52 8.02
C LYS A 25 16.58 29.14 9.26
N VAL A 26 16.32 27.97 9.86
CA VAL A 26 17.08 27.50 11.02
C VAL A 26 18.53 27.22 10.59
N ALA A 27 19.48 27.68 11.41
CA ALA A 27 20.90 27.46 11.16
C ALA A 27 21.27 25.98 11.22
N LEU A 28 22.26 25.61 10.42
CA LEU A 28 22.86 24.28 10.47
C LEU A 28 23.96 24.27 11.53
N ASP A 29 23.83 23.41 12.53
CA ASP A 29 24.81 23.21 13.60
C ASP A 29 25.01 21.72 13.85
N ASP A 30 26.25 21.25 13.70
CA ASP A 30 26.65 19.85 13.89
C ASP A 30 26.48 19.37 15.34
N ALA A 31 26.36 20.29 16.30
CA ALA A 31 26.04 19.98 17.69
C ALA A 31 24.53 19.74 17.94
N THR A 32 23.67 20.11 16.98
CA THR A 32 22.21 19.98 17.10
C THR A 32 21.67 18.89 16.18
N GLN A 33 20.37 18.58 16.29
CA GLN A 33 19.74 17.67 15.33
C GLN A 33 19.50 18.31 13.96
N ILE A 34 19.68 19.63 13.82
CA ILE A 34 19.55 20.32 12.53
C ILE A 34 20.94 20.63 12.00
N HIS A 35 21.40 19.79 11.08
CA HIS A 35 22.73 19.86 10.50
C HIS A 35 22.68 19.60 8.99
N ARG A 36 23.84 19.58 8.32
CA ARG A 36 23.93 19.48 6.85
C ARG A 36 23.16 18.31 6.23
N ASN A 37 22.98 17.21 6.96
CA ASN A 37 22.28 16.02 6.46
C ASN A 37 20.84 15.88 6.99
N ASN A 38 20.41 16.75 7.90
CA ASN A 38 19.09 16.68 8.53
C ASN A 38 18.54 18.12 8.68
N ASN A 39 17.93 18.66 7.62
CA ASN A 39 17.47 20.05 7.59
C ASN A 39 16.25 20.27 6.69
N PHE A 40 15.69 21.48 6.75
CA PHE A 40 14.51 21.91 6.02
C PHE A 40 14.82 22.92 4.89
N HIS A 41 16.08 23.01 4.41
CA HIS A 41 16.46 23.98 3.38
C HIS A 41 16.00 23.58 1.98
N SER A 42 15.81 22.28 1.74
CA SER A 42 15.36 21.76 0.45
C SER A 42 14.26 20.71 0.63
N PHE A 43 13.46 20.51 -0.43
CA PHE A 43 12.31 19.61 -0.38
C PHE A 43 12.71 18.18 -0.01
N PHE A 44 13.72 17.62 -0.68
CA PHE A 44 14.16 16.26 -0.41
C PHE A 44 14.78 16.11 0.97
N ALA A 45 15.54 17.11 1.45
CA ALA A 45 16.06 17.10 2.82
C ALA A 45 14.92 17.12 3.85
N ALA A 46 13.91 17.97 3.66
CA ALA A 46 12.73 18.03 4.53
C ALA A 46 11.97 16.69 4.55
N VAL A 47 11.82 16.03 3.39
CA VAL A 47 11.23 14.70 3.29
C VAL A 47 12.05 13.66 4.06
N LEU A 48 13.39 13.72 4.02
CA LEU A 48 14.25 12.82 4.79
C LEU A 48 14.12 13.05 6.30
N VAL A 49 14.05 14.30 6.76
CA VAL A 49 13.80 14.63 8.17
C VAL A 49 12.44 14.06 8.63
N LEU A 50 11.41 14.20 7.78
CA LEU A 50 10.09 13.66 8.06
C LEU A 50 10.06 12.13 8.03
N PHE A 51 10.82 11.50 7.13
CA PHE A 51 10.96 10.05 7.08
C PHE A 51 11.64 9.52 8.35
N ARG A 52 12.74 10.14 8.77
CA ARG A 52 13.38 9.87 10.06
C ARG A 52 12.42 10.05 11.23
N SER A 53 11.59 11.08 11.19
CA SER A 53 10.60 11.32 12.24
C SER A 53 9.47 10.28 12.23
N ALA A 54 9.07 9.80 11.05
CA ALA A 54 8.03 8.79 10.87
C ALA A 54 8.45 7.40 11.37
N THR A 55 9.74 7.07 11.32
CA THR A 55 10.28 5.85 11.94
C THR A 55 10.42 5.96 13.46
N GLY A 56 10.17 7.14 14.03
CA GLY A 56 10.29 7.42 15.46
C GLY A 56 11.73 7.69 15.92
N GLU A 57 12.66 7.89 14.99
CA GLU A 57 14.06 8.12 15.35
C GLU A 57 14.30 9.59 15.74
N ALA A 58 14.56 9.81 17.03
CA ALA A 58 14.97 11.11 17.60
C ALA A 58 14.07 12.31 17.22
N TRP A 59 12.82 12.07 16.83
CA TRP A 59 11.91 13.10 16.32
C TRP A 59 11.64 14.19 17.35
N GLN A 60 11.64 13.85 18.64
CA GLN A 60 11.51 14.82 19.72
C GLN A 60 12.69 15.79 19.76
N GLU A 61 13.91 15.35 19.49
CA GLU A 61 15.09 16.22 19.50
C GLU A 61 15.12 17.12 18.26
N VAL A 62 14.67 16.62 17.11
CA VAL A 62 14.46 17.42 15.90
C VAL A 62 13.42 18.52 16.17
N MET A 63 12.31 18.19 16.84
CA MET A 63 11.29 19.14 17.25
C MET A 63 11.86 20.23 18.16
N LEU A 64 12.65 19.84 19.16
CA LEU A 64 13.28 20.81 20.07
C LEU A 64 14.28 21.71 19.34
N SER A 65 15.03 21.17 18.37
CA SER A 65 15.98 21.93 17.54
C SER A 65 15.30 22.88 16.55
N CYS A 66 13.97 22.79 16.40
CA CYS A 66 13.16 23.72 15.61
C CYS A 66 12.27 24.63 16.47
N SER A 67 12.23 24.40 17.79
CA SER A 67 11.39 25.15 18.73
C SER A 67 11.99 26.50 19.11
N ASP A 68 11.20 27.41 19.67
CA ASP A 68 11.66 28.71 20.14
C ASP A 68 12.56 28.58 21.38
N ARG A 69 13.82 28.19 21.14
CA ARG A 69 14.88 28.00 22.13
C ARG A 69 16.06 28.91 21.82
N GLU A 70 16.87 29.18 22.84
CA GLU A 70 17.98 30.14 22.73
C GLU A 70 19.11 29.62 21.85
N GLU A 71 19.23 28.31 21.81
CA GLU A 71 20.16 27.55 20.98
C GLU A 71 19.79 27.62 19.48
N VAL A 72 18.53 27.92 19.13
CA VAL A 72 18.03 27.85 17.74
C VAL A 72 18.20 29.19 17.04
N ARG A 73 19.37 29.36 16.41
CA ARG A 73 19.75 30.56 15.66
C ARG A 73 19.29 30.51 14.20
N CYS A 74 19.20 31.69 13.59
CA CYS A 74 18.97 31.83 12.15
C CYS A 74 20.23 31.53 11.34
N ASP A 75 20.06 30.93 10.15
CA ASP A 75 21.15 30.67 9.22
C ASP A 75 21.86 31.98 8.83
N PRO A 76 23.21 32.03 8.78
CA PRO A 76 23.96 33.22 8.36
C PRO A 76 23.57 33.80 6.99
N LEU A 77 23.04 32.97 6.09
CA LEU A 77 22.57 33.38 4.76
C LEU A 77 21.17 34.01 4.78
N SER A 78 20.42 33.82 5.85
CA SER A 78 19.07 34.36 6.01
C SER A 78 19.06 35.87 6.21
N ASP A 79 17.99 36.53 5.77
CA ASP A 79 17.86 37.98 5.93
C ASP A 79 17.63 38.41 7.38
N ASP A 80 17.03 37.52 8.18
CA ASP A 80 16.84 37.73 9.62
C ASP A 80 18.18 37.82 10.35
N TYR A 81 19.14 36.93 10.02
CA TYR A 81 20.50 36.97 10.56
C TYR A 81 21.27 38.23 10.11
N LYS A 82 21.10 38.65 8.85
CA LYS A 82 21.76 39.88 8.33
C LYS A 82 21.27 41.13 9.04
N ARG A 83 19.99 41.16 9.45
CA ARG A 83 19.41 42.27 10.21
C ARG A 83 19.83 42.24 11.68
N ASP A 84 19.85 41.06 12.29
CA ASP A 84 20.25 40.85 13.68
C ASP A 84 21.03 39.55 13.81
N ARG A 85 22.31 39.65 14.19
CA ARG A 85 23.20 38.49 14.34
C ARG A 85 22.77 37.55 15.47
N GLU A 86 21.95 38.04 16.40
CA GLU A 86 21.41 37.26 17.49
C GLU A 86 19.99 36.74 17.22
N ALA A 87 19.46 36.96 16.00
CA ALA A 87 18.13 36.52 15.61
C ALA A 87 17.93 35.02 15.83
N ARG A 88 16.77 34.70 16.40
CA ARG A 88 16.30 33.33 16.66
C ARG A 88 15.27 32.98 15.61
N CYS A 89 15.44 31.79 15.01
CA CYS A 89 14.55 31.29 13.95
C CYS A 89 13.71 30.08 14.39
N GLY A 90 13.82 29.69 15.66
CA GLY A 90 12.96 28.69 16.27
C GLY A 90 11.54 29.21 16.47
N VAL A 91 10.53 28.35 16.29
CA VAL A 91 9.13 28.73 16.47
C VAL A 91 8.38 27.73 17.35
N ASN A 92 7.50 28.23 18.22
CA ASN A 92 6.65 27.37 19.07
C ASN A 92 5.64 26.53 18.27
N PHE A 93 5.42 26.86 16.99
CA PHE A 93 4.64 26.03 16.07
C PHE A 93 5.29 24.65 15.81
N ALA A 94 6.58 24.45 16.15
CA ALA A 94 7.24 23.16 16.06
C ALA A 94 6.53 22.05 16.85
N TYR A 95 6.03 22.33 18.06
CA TYR A 95 5.35 21.34 18.89
C TYR A 95 4.10 20.75 18.20
N PRO A 96 3.08 21.56 17.84
CA PRO A 96 1.90 21.01 17.16
C PRO A 96 2.24 20.43 15.78
N TYR A 97 3.25 20.95 15.07
CA TYR A 97 3.68 20.41 13.78
C TYR A 97 4.19 18.96 13.90
N PHE A 98 5.19 18.70 14.76
CA PHE A 98 5.78 17.35 14.88
C PHE A 98 4.82 16.36 15.57
N ILE A 99 4.10 16.80 16.60
CA ILE A 99 3.13 15.92 17.31
C ILE A 99 1.99 15.51 16.36
N SER A 100 1.42 16.46 15.60
CA SER A 100 0.35 16.13 14.64
C SER A 100 0.86 15.21 13.53
N PHE A 101 2.05 15.48 12.99
CA PHE A 101 2.68 14.61 11.99
C PHE A 101 2.84 13.18 12.51
N PHE A 102 3.40 13.01 13.71
CA PHE A 102 3.64 11.70 14.31
C PHE A 102 2.34 10.91 14.51
N MET A 103 1.29 11.58 15.03
CA MET A 103 -0.01 10.96 15.24
C MET A 103 -0.68 10.54 13.91
N LEU A 104 -0.70 11.44 12.92
CA LEU A 104 -1.29 11.16 11.60
C LEU A 104 -0.51 10.08 10.85
N CYS A 105 0.81 10.14 10.87
CA CYS A 105 1.67 9.15 10.22
C CYS A 105 1.48 7.76 10.86
N SER A 106 1.49 7.68 12.19
CA SER A 106 1.26 6.42 12.91
C SER A 106 -0.11 5.82 12.57
N PHE A 107 -1.15 6.65 12.53
CA PHE A 107 -2.49 6.22 12.12
C PHE A 107 -2.51 5.67 10.69
N LEU A 108 -1.90 6.36 9.73
CA LEU A 108 -1.86 5.89 8.33
C LEU A 108 -1.04 4.61 8.15
N VAL A 109 0.11 4.49 8.84
CA VAL A 109 0.95 3.28 8.77
C VAL A 109 0.21 2.07 9.33
N ILE A 110 -0.49 2.23 10.46
CA ILE A 110 -1.33 1.15 11.01
C ILE A 110 -2.44 0.77 10.02
N ASN A 111 -3.12 1.76 9.42
CA ASN A 111 -4.15 1.49 8.42
C ASN A 111 -3.61 0.77 7.17
N LEU A 112 -2.37 1.08 6.77
CA LEU A 112 -1.69 0.36 5.70
C LEU A 112 -1.39 -1.09 6.10
N PHE A 113 -0.89 -1.30 7.32
CA PHE A 113 -0.62 -2.64 7.84
C PHE A 113 -1.89 -3.51 7.91
N VAL A 114 -2.99 -2.96 8.41
CA VAL A 114 -4.30 -3.63 8.44
C VAL A 114 -4.77 -3.96 7.03
N ALA A 115 -4.69 -3.02 6.09
CA ALA A 115 -5.10 -3.26 4.71
C ALA A 115 -4.28 -4.38 4.05
N VAL A 116 -2.96 -4.41 4.28
CA VAL A 116 -2.10 -5.49 3.77
C VAL A 116 -2.47 -6.83 4.41
N ILE A 117 -2.69 -6.87 5.73
CA ILE A 117 -3.07 -8.11 6.40
C ILE A 117 -4.41 -8.62 5.90
N MET A 118 -5.42 -7.77 5.68
CA MET A 118 -6.71 -8.21 5.17
C MET A 118 -6.59 -8.86 3.79
N ASP A 119 -5.82 -8.26 2.88
CA ASP A 119 -5.57 -8.83 1.55
C ASP A 119 -4.81 -10.18 1.65
N ASN A 120 -3.94 -10.34 2.65
CA ASN A 120 -3.24 -11.61 2.92
C ASN A 120 -4.09 -12.61 3.72
N PHE A 121 -5.04 -12.16 4.53
CA PHE A 121 -5.91 -13.01 5.34
C PHE A 121 -6.88 -13.78 4.46
N ASP A 122 -7.40 -13.16 3.41
CA ASP A 122 -8.22 -13.83 2.40
C ASP A 122 -7.43 -14.91 1.64
N TYR A 123 -6.11 -14.75 1.48
CA TYR A 123 -5.24 -15.80 0.94
C TYR A 123 -5.08 -16.96 1.94
N LEU A 124 -4.73 -16.67 3.19
CA LEU A 124 -4.47 -17.68 4.23
C LEU A 124 -5.74 -18.45 4.65
N THR A 125 -6.92 -17.86 4.52
CA THR A 125 -8.19 -18.52 4.87
C THR A 125 -8.79 -19.34 3.72
N ARG A 126 -8.34 -19.15 2.47
CA ARG A 126 -8.81 -19.91 1.31
C ARG A 126 -8.34 -21.37 1.29
N ASP A 127 -7.21 -21.67 1.91
CA ASP A 127 -6.67 -23.04 2.01
C ASP A 127 -7.53 -23.98 2.90
N TRP A 128 -8.47 -23.42 3.67
CA TRP A 128 -9.45 -24.19 4.47
C TRP A 128 -10.80 -24.39 3.78
N SER A 129 -11.01 -23.79 2.60
CA SER A 129 -12.23 -24.00 1.84
C SER A 129 -12.22 -25.40 1.23
N ILE A 130 -13.27 -26.18 1.50
CA ILE A 130 -13.51 -27.57 1.05
C ILE A 130 -13.32 -27.79 -0.47
N LEU A 131 -13.27 -26.73 -1.27
CA LEU A 131 -12.98 -26.76 -2.70
C LEU A 131 -11.97 -25.65 -3.04
N GLY A 132 -10.69 -25.90 -2.77
CA GLY A 132 -9.61 -24.97 -3.08
C GLY A 132 -9.31 -24.85 -4.58
N PRO A 133 -8.57 -23.80 -5.00
CA PRO A 133 -8.21 -23.56 -6.40
C PRO A 133 -7.43 -24.73 -7.04
N HIS A 134 -6.71 -25.52 -6.27
CA HIS A 134 -6.02 -26.73 -6.75
C HIS A 134 -6.97 -27.80 -7.31
N HIS A 135 -8.18 -27.95 -6.74
CA HIS A 135 -9.20 -28.85 -7.30
C HIS A 135 -9.78 -28.32 -8.62
N LEU A 136 -9.84 -27.00 -8.79
CA LEU A 136 -10.25 -26.37 -10.04
C LEU A 136 -9.16 -26.48 -11.11
N GLU A 137 -7.89 -26.35 -10.75
CA GLU A 137 -6.77 -26.55 -11.68
C GLU A 137 -6.69 -28.00 -12.17
N GLU A 138 -6.91 -28.98 -11.29
CA GLU A 138 -6.99 -30.38 -11.68
C GLU A 138 -8.17 -30.63 -12.63
N PHE A 139 -9.34 -30.03 -12.35
CA PHE A 139 -10.49 -30.10 -13.24
C PHE A 139 -10.21 -29.46 -14.61
N VAL A 140 -9.59 -28.28 -14.65
CA VAL A 140 -9.24 -27.58 -15.90
C VAL A 140 -8.21 -28.36 -16.70
N ARG A 141 -7.21 -28.97 -16.03
CA ARG A 141 -6.22 -29.84 -16.69
C ARG A 141 -6.89 -31.05 -17.33
N LEU A 142 -7.72 -31.77 -16.58
CA LEU A 142 -8.42 -32.93 -17.13
C LEU A 142 -9.41 -32.54 -18.24
N TRP A 143 -10.06 -31.38 -18.11
CA TRP A 143 -10.94 -30.85 -19.16
C TRP A 143 -10.18 -30.46 -20.43
N SER A 144 -8.95 -29.93 -20.29
CA SER A 144 -8.11 -29.55 -21.43
C SER A 144 -7.67 -30.75 -22.29
N GLU A 145 -7.51 -31.93 -21.69
CA GLU A 145 -7.30 -33.18 -22.43
C GLU A 145 -8.52 -33.60 -23.26
N TYR A 146 -9.71 -33.17 -22.83
CA TYR A 146 -10.99 -33.57 -23.41
C TYR A 146 -11.57 -32.56 -24.43
N ASP A 147 -11.26 -31.28 -24.27
CA ASP A 147 -11.63 -30.18 -25.19
C ASP A 147 -10.39 -29.33 -25.57
N PRO A 148 -9.45 -29.88 -26.36
CA PRO A 148 -8.23 -29.19 -26.74
C PRO A 148 -8.48 -27.95 -27.62
N ASP A 149 -9.63 -27.87 -28.28
CA ASP A 149 -10.03 -26.72 -29.11
C ASP A 149 -10.77 -25.62 -28.30
N ALA A 150 -10.91 -25.78 -26.99
CA ALA A 150 -11.62 -24.87 -26.08
C ALA A 150 -13.04 -24.48 -26.58
N LYS A 151 -13.77 -25.43 -27.17
CA LYS A 151 -15.11 -25.20 -27.73
C LYS A 151 -16.18 -25.01 -26.65
N GLY A 152 -15.85 -25.29 -25.39
CA GLY A 152 -16.72 -25.11 -24.22
C GLY A 152 -17.89 -26.09 -24.20
N LYS A 153 -17.81 -27.18 -24.96
CA LYS A 153 -18.85 -28.21 -25.08
C LYS A 153 -18.23 -29.59 -24.92
N ALA A 154 -18.64 -30.30 -23.87
CA ALA A 154 -18.41 -31.74 -23.79
C ALA A 154 -19.21 -32.45 -24.90
N ARG A 155 -18.53 -33.20 -25.78
CA ARG A 155 -19.21 -34.23 -26.59
C ARG A 155 -19.74 -35.31 -25.64
N ASN A 156 -20.89 -35.91 -25.95
CA ASN A 156 -21.61 -36.94 -25.17
C ASN A 156 -20.83 -38.23 -24.84
N HIS A 157 -19.49 -38.25 -24.99
CA HIS A 157 -18.62 -39.40 -24.81
C HIS A 157 -17.87 -39.44 -23.47
N LEU A 158 -18.20 -38.60 -22.47
CA LEU A 158 -17.60 -38.64 -21.12
C LEU A 158 -17.94 -39.90 -20.29
N SER A 159 -18.31 -41.02 -20.91
CA SER A 159 -18.55 -42.30 -20.22
C SER A 159 -17.39 -42.77 -19.33
N PRO A 160 -16.10 -42.47 -19.60
CA PRO A 160 -15.02 -42.81 -18.67
C PRO A 160 -14.90 -41.81 -17.50
N PHE A 161 -15.34 -40.57 -17.66
CA PHE A 161 -15.19 -39.48 -16.69
C PHE A 161 -16.27 -39.51 -15.59
N LEU A 162 -17.44 -40.07 -15.90
CA LEU A 162 -18.55 -40.33 -14.98
C LEU A 162 -18.46 -41.73 -14.34
N GLY A 163 -17.39 -42.48 -14.60
CA GLY A 163 -17.27 -43.93 -14.36
C GLY A 163 -17.19 -44.38 -12.89
N THR A 164 -17.23 -43.47 -11.92
CA THR A 164 -17.48 -43.86 -10.52
C THR A 164 -18.98 -43.79 -10.26
N SER A 165 -19.59 -44.90 -9.83
CA SER A 165 -21.05 -45.03 -9.64
C SER A 165 -21.70 -43.89 -8.87
N SER A 166 -20.97 -43.19 -7.99
CA SER A 166 -21.49 -42.04 -7.22
C SER A 166 -21.73 -40.77 -8.07
N ILE A 167 -20.93 -40.52 -9.11
CA ILE A 167 -21.03 -39.31 -9.95
C ILE A 167 -22.11 -39.47 -11.02
N TYR A 168 -22.28 -40.67 -11.60
CA TYR A 168 -23.32 -40.96 -12.59
C TYR A 168 -24.74 -40.75 -12.04
N TYR A 169 -25.02 -41.28 -10.84
CA TYR A 169 -26.31 -41.07 -10.15
C TYR A 169 -26.54 -39.60 -9.75
N ARG A 170 -25.47 -38.87 -9.42
CA ARG A 170 -25.52 -37.44 -9.07
C ARG A 170 -25.69 -36.52 -10.29
N SER A 171 -25.19 -36.94 -11.45
CA SER A 171 -25.38 -36.27 -12.75
C SER A 171 -26.82 -36.39 -13.24
N HIS A 172 -27.46 -37.56 -13.10
CA HIS A 172 -28.83 -37.78 -13.55
C HIS A 172 -29.88 -37.06 -12.67
N SER A 173 -29.53 -36.74 -11.43
CA SER A 173 -30.39 -36.02 -10.47
C SER A 173 -30.22 -34.50 -10.50
N ARG A 174 -29.18 -33.97 -11.18
CA ARG A 174 -29.00 -32.53 -11.40
C ARG A 174 -29.40 -32.17 -12.83
N SER A 175 -30.18 -31.09 -13.00
CA SER A 175 -30.61 -30.58 -14.30
C SER A 175 -29.44 -30.00 -15.09
N LEU A 176 -28.74 -30.83 -15.86
CA LEU A 176 -27.74 -30.40 -16.83
C LEU A 176 -28.45 -30.00 -18.14
N PRO A 177 -28.34 -28.75 -18.60
CA PRO A 177 -28.99 -28.31 -19.83
C PRO A 177 -28.27 -28.93 -21.04
N LEU A 178 -28.96 -29.83 -21.75
CA LEU A 178 -28.50 -30.39 -23.02
C LEU A 178 -28.81 -29.40 -24.15
N LYS A 179 -27.77 -28.90 -24.85
CA LYS A 179 -27.96 -28.19 -26.12
C LYS A 179 -27.96 -29.21 -27.26
N GLU A 180 -29.13 -29.60 -27.74
CA GLU A 180 -29.27 -30.38 -28.98
C GLU A 180 -28.80 -29.56 -30.19
N ASN A 181 -27.83 -30.09 -30.93
CA ASN A 181 -27.47 -29.60 -32.26
C ASN A 181 -28.54 -30.06 -33.26
N LYS A 182 -29.48 -29.18 -33.61
CA LYS A 182 -30.60 -29.47 -34.54
C LYS A 182 -30.25 -29.47 -36.05
N ASN A 183 -28.98 -29.65 -36.45
CA ASN A 183 -28.56 -29.41 -37.84
C ASN A 183 -27.95 -30.61 -38.59
N GLU A 184 -28.17 -31.87 -38.16
CA GLU A 184 -27.60 -33.05 -38.86
C GLU A 184 -28.64 -34.10 -39.34
N PHE A 185 -29.94 -33.75 -39.42
CA PHE A 185 -30.99 -34.66 -39.89
C PHE A 185 -31.85 -34.09 -41.05
N GLN A 186 -31.22 -33.44 -42.03
CA GLN A 186 -31.86 -33.20 -43.33
C GLN A 186 -30.86 -33.48 -44.45
N GLY A 187 -30.83 -34.73 -44.90
CA GLY A 187 -30.04 -35.12 -46.07
C GLY A 187 -29.64 -36.58 -45.99
N LEU A 188 -30.54 -37.47 -46.37
CA LEU A 188 -30.33 -38.77 -47.04
C LEU A 188 -31.65 -39.57 -46.97
N ASN A 189 -32.59 -39.19 -47.84
CA ASN A 189 -33.51 -40.11 -48.52
C ASN A 189 -33.19 -40.01 -50.01
#